data_AF-A0A6P8WM58-F1
#
_entry.id   AF-A0A6P8WM58-F1
#
_cell.length_a   1.000
_cell.length_b   1.000
_cell.length_c   1.000
_cell.angle_alpha   90.00
_cell.angle_beta   90.00
_cell.angle_gamma   90.00
#
_symmetry.space_group_name_H-M   'P 1'
#
loop_
_entity.id
_entity.type
_entity.pdbx_description
1 polymer ?
#
loop_
_entity_poly.entity_id
_entity_poly.type
_entity_poly.pdbx_seq_one_letter_code
_entity_poly.pdbx_strand_id
1 'polypeptide(L)'
;MNLGALARSLSNSLRFGVGSKKQLETPSQANEAASTSSSRKTELSKSCDNNLRLIAPSSDECSHRQQPFNQTISQILQKVSELEHTLYEDQQLEFKLRMALERQTERVHELNFSLDTEKDRNERLVQLLHGVDTDSCSDSEPEAEGLNALVLHSKGNLFESISPLLMQQRYDELSASHRQIHRLLAKKDKAMTLLKCDLEELRCKYDAVVNDQRNEERRLEALWTRFQHMQQKKKQQICILKETLGSASECILHAQLAIESCKPRSAIDEKNLRKFNLSLQFFMSELRNCCCQRKLQELQQQQGRDIDVDEELLQQKQKSCPVAPSRSDSSKHNSKRSQRTRHKH
;
A
#
# COMPACT_ATOMS: atom_id res chain seq x y z
N MET A 1 -8.58 -27.90 11.82
CA MET A 1 -9.67 -27.04 12.34
C MET A 1 -10.48 -26.56 11.15
N ASN A 2 -11.80 -26.78 11.12
CA ASN A 2 -12.61 -26.60 9.91
C ASN A 2 -13.29 -25.20 9.91
N LEU A 3 -12.64 -24.23 9.26
CA LEU A 3 -13.04 -22.81 9.25
C LEU A 3 -14.44 -22.57 8.65
N GLY A 4 -14.91 -23.47 7.77
CA GLY A 4 -16.26 -23.42 7.21
C GLY A 4 -17.37 -23.64 8.24
N ALA A 5 -17.09 -24.33 9.35
CA ALA A 5 -18.06 -24.52 10.43
C ALA A 5 -18.19 -23.26 11.31
N LEU A 6 -17.13 -22.46 11.42
CA LEU A 6 -17.13 -21.21 12.19
C LEU A 6 -17.95 -20.12 11.48
N ALA A 7 -17.80 -20.01 10.16
CA ALA A 7 -18.54 -19.03 9.35
C ALA A 7 -20.06 -19.28 9.36
N ARG A 8 -20.50 -20.55 9.34
CA ARG A 8 -21.93 -20.90 9.43
C ARG A 8 -22.50 -20.73 10.84
N SER A 9 -21.68 -20.86 11.88
CA SER A 9 -22.10 -20.61 13.26
C SER A 9 -22.31 -19.12 13.53
N LEU A 10 -21.46 -18.26 12.95
CA LEU A 10 -21.58 -16.81 13.06
C LEU A 10 -22.73 -16.23 12.21
N SER A 11 -23.01 -16.82 11.04
CA SER A 11 -24.15 -16.39 10.20
C SER A 11 -25.51 -16.71 10.85
N ASN A 12 -25.60 -17.76 11.66
CA ASN A 12 -26.84 -18.13 12.36
C ASN A 12 -27.02 -17.36 13.68
N SER A 13 -25.94 -16.89 14.30
CA SER A 13 -25.97 -16.13 15.56
C SER A 13 -26.34 -14.66 15.38
N LEU A 14 -26.19 -14.11 14.17
CA LEU A 14 -26.50 -12.71 13.85
C LEU A 14 -27.74 -12.67 12.95
N ARG A 15 -28.92 -12.88 13.55
CA ARG A 15 -30.21 -12.55 12.92
C ARG A 15 -30.33 -11.02 12.77
N PHE A 16 -29.62 -10.46 11.80
CA PHE A 16 -29.97 -9.17 11.24
C PHE A 16 -31.00 -9.40 10.13
N GLY A 17 -32.27 -9.34 10.54
CA GLY A 17 -33.34 -9.07 9.59
C GLY A 17 -33.15 -7.66 9.04
N VAL A 18 -32.71 -7.57 7.78
CA VAL A 18 -32.89 -6.37 6.97
C VAL A 18 -33.75 -6.78 5.79
N GLY A 19 -35.05 -6.68 6.00
CA GLY A 19 -35.98 -6.50 4.90
C GLY A 19 -35.82 -5.08 4.36
N SER A 20 -35.50 -4.95 3.08
CA SER A 20 -36.12 -3.93 2.25
C SER A 20 -36.08 -4.39 0.80
N LYS A 21 -37.23 -4.88 0.35
CA LYS A 21 -37.51 -5.29 -1.01
C LYS A 21 -37.47 -4.05 -1.91
N LYS A 22 -36.65 -4.07 -2.96
CA LYS A 22 -36.98 -3.39 -4.22
C LYS A 22 -37.25 -4.46 -5.26
N GLN A 23 -38.50 -4.46 -5.72
CA GLN A 23 -39.04 -5.32 -6.77
C GLN A 23 -38.25 -5.13 -8.06
N LEU A 24 -37.84 -6.25 -8.66
CA LEU A 24 -37.61 -6.35 -10.09
C LEU A 24 -38.67 -7.32 -10.61
N GLU A 25 -39.52 -6.83 -11.50
CA GLU A 25 -40.56 -7.63 -12.16
C GLU A 25 -39.93 -8.66 -13.11
N THR A 26 -40.50 -9.86 -13.13
CA THR A 26 -40.42 -10.78 -14.27
C THR A 26 -41.73 -11.59 -14.29
N PRO A 27 -42.20 -12.00 -15.49
CA PRO A 27 -43.60 -12.30 -15.72
C PRO A 27 -44.00 -13.71 -15.28
N SER A 28 -45.29 -13.81 -15.03
CA SER A 28 -46.08 -14.96 -14.61
C SER A 28 -46.02 -16.16 -15.58
N GLN A 29 -45.85 -17.37 -15.03
CA GLN A 29 -46.62 -18.53 -15.47
C GLN A 29 -46.81 -19.53 -14.31
N ALA A 30 -48.01 -20.11 -14.29
CA ALA A 30 -48.66 -20.83 -13.19
C ALA A 30 -48.13 -22.26 -12.98
N ASN A 31 -48.17 -22.75 -11.73
CA ASN A 31 -49.14 -23.79 -11.32
C ASN A 31 -49.03 -24.22 -9.84
N GLU A 32 -50.18 -24.70 -9.41
CA GLU A 32 -50.80 -25.05 -8.13
C GLU A 32 -50.06 -25.89 -7.05
N ALA A 33 -50.68 -25.80 -5.86
CA ALA A 33 -50.78 -26.77 -4.75
C ALA A 33 -49.61 -26.83 -3.75
N ALA A 34 -49.79 -27.03 -2.44
CA ALA A 34 -50.89 -26.95 -1.48
C ALA A 34 -50.24 -27.20 -0.09
N SER A 35 -50.95 -26.86 0.99
CA SER A 35 -50.86 -27.52 2.31
C SER A 35 -49.93 -26.94 3.41
N THR A 36 -50.57 -26.15 4.28
CA THR A 36 -50.77 -26.35 5.74
C THR A 36 -49.63 -26.44 6.78
N SER A 37 -49.88 -25.69 7.87
CA SER A 37 -49.51 -25.90 9.30
C SER A 37 -48.10 -25.46 9.72
N SER A 38 -47.79 -24.95 10.92
CA SER A 38 -48.49 -24.92 12.20
C SER A 38 -47.94 -23.79 13.09
N SER A 39 -48.82 -23.29 13.94
CA SER A 39 -48.67 -22.48 15.16
C SER A 39 -47.49 -22.82 16.08
N ARG A 40 -46.90 -21.79 16.72
CA ARG A 40 -46.83 -21.67 18.19
C ARG A 40 -46.42 -20.26 18.64
N LYS A 41 -47.32 -19.60 19.36
CA LYS A 41 -47.08 -18.47 20.26
C LYS A 41 -46.59 -18.99 21.62
N THR A 42 -45.68 -18.25 22.26
CA THR A 42 -45.56 -18.24 23.73
C THR A 42 -45.08 -16.86 24.17
N GLU A 43 -45.96 -16.15 24.87
CA GLU A 43 -45.70 -14.99 25.71
C GLU A 43 -45.30 -15.44 27.13
N LEU A 44 -45.02 -14.45 28.00
CA LEU A 44 -44.64 -14.45 29.42
C LEU A 44 -43.13 -14.31 29.68
N SER A 45 -42.63 -13.45 30.58
CA SER A 45 -43.27 -12.45 31.44
C SER A 45 -42.18 -11.58 32.10
N LYS A 46 -42.60 -10.38 32.51
CA LYS A 46 -41.92 -9.34 33.30
C LYS A 46 -41.18 -9.84 34.56
N SER A 47 -40.15 -9.10 34.98
CA SER A 47 -40.08 -8.40 36.29
C SER A 47 -38.66 -8.34 36.85
N CYS A 48 -38.14 -7.12 37.06
CA CYS A 48 -37.65 -6.60 38.35
C CYS A 48 -36.65 -5.46 38.12
N ASP A 49 -37.13 -4.24 38.43
CA ASP A 49 -36.31 -3.07 38.67
C ASP A 49 -35.55 -3.16 40.00
N ASN A 50 -34.45 -2.42 40.04
CA ASN A 50 -33.89 -1.63 41.14
C ASN A 50 -32.57 -2.06 41.80
N ASN A 51 -31.69 -1.05 41.80
CA ASN A 51 -30.61 -0.73 42.73
C ASN A 51 -29.21 -1.24 42.43
N LEU A 52 -28.47 -0.42 41.68
CA LEU A 52 -27.10 -0.04 42.05
C LEU A 52 -26.70 1.28 41.36
N ARG A 53 -27.17 2.40 41.92
CA ARG A 53 -26.38 3.65 41.89
C ARG A 53 -25.23 3.44 42.88
N LEU A 54 -24.01 3.29 42.40
CA LEU A 54 -22.82 3.91 42.97
C LEU A 54 -21.63 3.69 42.03
N ILE A 55 -20.78 4.72 41.94
CA ILE A 55 -19.53 4.81 41.18
C ILE A 55 -19.74 5.13 39.69
N ALA A 56 -20.00 6.42 39.44
CA ALA A 56 -19.42 7.08 38.28
C ALA A 56 -17.94 7.38 38.60
N PRO A 57 -16.98 6.87 37.82
CA PRO A 57 -15.71 7.53 37.61
C PRO A 57 -15.69 8.05 36.16
N SER A 58 -15.53 9.36 36.02
CA SER A 58 -14.89 10.01 34.86
C SER A 58 -15.07 9.32 33.49
N SER A 59 -16.25 9.49 32.87
CA SER A 59 -16.51 9.03 31.50
C SER A 59 -15.65 9.72 30.43
N ASP A 60 -14.87 10.75 30.77
CA ASP A 60 -13.99 11.45 29.83
C ASP A 60 -12.60 10.82 29.67
N GLU A 61 -12.10 10.03 30.64
CA GLU A 61 -10.76 9.42 30.52
C GLU A 61 -10.76 8.07 29.77
N CYS A 62 -11.91 7.39 29.71
CA CYS A 62 -12.02 6.12 28.96
C CYS A 62 -12.15 6.35 27.43
N SER A 63 -12.79 7.45 27.02
CA SER A 63 -12.95 7.83 25.61
C SER A 63 -11.61 8.14 24.92
N HIS A 64 -10.67 8.78 25.62
CA HIS A 64 -9.36 9.11 25.04
C HIS A 64 -8.43 7.90 24.85
N ARG A 65 -8.61 6.81 25.63
CA ARG A 65 -7.86 5.56 25.46
C ARG A 65 -8.41 4.66 24.36
N GLN A 66 -9.72 4.75 24.08
CA GLN A 66 -10.38 3.99 23.00
C GLN A 66 -10.21 4.63 21.62
N GLN A 67 -9.94 5.93 21.54
CA GLN A 67 -9.73 6.65 20.27
C GLN A 67 -8.68 6.02 19.33
N PRO A 68 -7.45 5.66 19.76
CA PRO A 68 -6.45 5.08 18.85
C PRO A 68 -6.85 3.68 18.35
N PHE A 69 -7.55 2.90 19.17
CA PHE A 69 -8.05 1.58 18.81
C PHE A 69 -9.20 1.67 17.81
N ASN A 70 -10.15 2.58 18.03
CA ASN A 70 -11.24 2.86 17.09
C ASN A 70 -10.71 3.40 15.76
N GLN A 71 -9.66 4.24 15.78
CA GLN A 71 -9.02 4.73 14.56
C GLN A 71 -8.32 3.60 13.78
N THR A 72 -7.69 2.67 14.49
CA THR A 72 -7.06 1.49 13.88
C THR A 72 -8.12 0.56 13.28
N ILE A 73 -9.23 0.32 13.99
CA ILE A 73 -10.36 -0.47 13.47
C ILE A 73 -10.95 0.18 12.22
N SER A 74 -11.18 1.50 12.22
CA SER A 74 -11.69 2.21 11.03
C SER A 74 -10.72 2.11 9.85
N GLN A 75 -9.41 2.19 10.08
CA GLN A 75 -8.40 1.98 9.03
C GLN A 75 -8.41 0.55 8.50
N ILE A 76 -8.56 -0.45 9.37
CA ILE A 76 -8.68 -1.86 8.96
C ILE A 76 -9.94 -2.04 8.12
N LEU A 77 -11.09 -1.53 8.55
CA LEU A 77 -12.35 -1.64 7.81
C LEU A 77 -12.28 -0.94 6.45
N GLN A 78 -11.64 0.24 6.39
CA GLN A 78 -11.41 0.93 5.13
C GLN A 78 -10.53 0.10 4.19
N LYS A 79 -9.45 -0.49 4.70
CA LYS A 79 -8.55 -1.35 3.91
C LYS A 79 -9.23 -2.63 3.44
N VAL A 80 -10.09 -3.23 4.26
CA VAL A 80 -10.91 -4.38 3.88
C VAL A 80 -11.87 -3.98 2.76
N SER A 81 -12.54 -2.84 2.86
CA SER A 81 -13.44 -2.35 1.82
C SER A 81 -12.71 -2.03 0.50
N GLU A 82 -11.51 -1.44 0.57
CA GLU A 82 -10.64 -1.22 -0.59
C GLU A 82 -10.26 -2.55 -1.25
N LEU A 83 -9.86 -3.56 -0.46
CA LEU A 83 -9.53 -4.90 -0.95
C LEU A 83 -10.73 -5.61 -1.58
N GLU A 84 -11.92 -5.51 -0.99
CA GLU A 84 -13.15 -6.06 -1.55
C GLU A 84 -13.46 -5.44 -2.92
N HIS A 85 -13.22 -4.13 -3.07
CA HIS A 85 -13.41 -3.45 -4.34
C HIS A 85 -12.40 -3.92 -5.40
N THR A 86 -11.11 -4.00 -5.06
CA THR A 86 -10.08 -4.51 -5.97
C THR A 86 -10.36 -5.95 -6.39
N LEU A 87 -10.81 -6.80 -5.46
CA LEU A 87 -11.12 -8.20 -5.75
C LEU A 87 -12.32 -8.30 -6.72
N TYR A 88 -13.31 -7.42 -6.60
CA TYR A 88 -14.41 -7.34 -7.55
C TYR A 88 -13.95 -6.88 -8.95
N GLU A 89 -13.06 -5.90 -9.03
CA GLU A 89 -12.49 -5.45 -10.30
C GLU A 89 -11.66 -6.55 -10.98
N ASP A 90 -10.85 -7.26 -10.21
CA ASP A 90 -10.06 -8.41 -10.69
C ASP A 90 -10.97 -9.50 -11.25
N GLN A 91 -12.08 -9.82 -10.58
CA GLN A 91 -13.06 -10.78 -11.09
C GLN A 91 -13.69 -10.34 -12.42
N GLN A 92 -14.00 -9.06 -12.58
CA GLN A 92 -14.51 -8.54 -13.85
C GLN A 92 -13.48 -8.61 -14.97
N LEU A 93 -12.22 -8.31 -14.65
CA LEU A 93 -11.11 -8.36 -15.61
C LEU A 93 -10.81 -9.80 -16.02
N GLU A 94 -10.82 -10.73 -15.07
CA GLU A 94 -10.69 -12.16 -15.32
C GLU A 94 -11.81 -12.67 -16.24
N PHE A 95 -13.07 -12.28 -15.98
CA PHE A 95 -14.20 -12.65 -16.83
C PHE A 95 -14.00 -12.14 -18.28
N LYS A 96 -13.57 -10.89 -18.45
CA LYS A 96 -13.26 -10.32 -19.77
C LYS A 96 -12.13 -11.10 -20.48
N LEU A 97 -11.08 -11.46 -19.75
CA LEU A 97 -9.96 -12.24 -20.28
C LEU A 97 -10.41 -13.65 -20.72
N ARG A 98 -11.20 -14.34 -19.89
CA ARG A 98 -11.77 -15.65 -20.26
C ARG A 98 -12.59 -15.55 -21.54
N MET A 99 -13.42 -14.52 -21.64
CA MET A 99 -14.25 -14.28 -22.82
C MET A 99 -13.46 -13.89 -24.06
N ALA A 100 -12.32 -13.20 -23.91
CA ALA A 100 -11.42 -12.90 -25.02
C ALA A 100 -10.69 -14.16 -25.51
N LEU A 101 -10.25 -14.99 -24.56
CA LEU A 101 -9.60 -16.28 -24.85
C LEU A 101 -10.54 -17.21 -25.60
N GLU A 102 -11.80 -17.35 -25.16
CA GLU A 102 -12.81 -18.19 -25.82
C GLU A 102 -13.03 -17.79 -27.28
N ARG A 103 -13.23 -16.49 -27.54
CA ARG A 103 -13.34 -15.97 -28.91
C ARG A 103 -12.09 -16.20 -29.75
N GLN A 104 -10.91 -16.08 -29.15
CA GLN A 104 -9.66 -16.34 -29.85
C GLN A 104 -9.52 -17.82 -30.19
N THR A 105 -9.91 -18.72 -29.27
CA THR A 105 -9.92 -20.14 -29.53
C THR A 105 -10.91 -20.49 -30.64
N GLU A 106 -12.13 -19.98 -30.63
CA GLU A 106 -13.11 -20.17 -31.72
C GLU A 106 -12.53 -19.75 -33.07
N ARG A 107 -11.92 -18.56 -33.13
CA ARG A 107 -11.28 -18.06 -34.36
C ARG A 107 -10.15 -18.96 -34.86
N VAL A 108 -9.36 -19.55 -33.95
CA VAL A 108 -8.31 -20.52 -34.34
C VAL A 108 -8.93 -21.78 -34.93
N HIS A 109 -10.04 -22.28 -34.36
CA HIS A 109 -10.76 -23.43 -34.92
C HIS A 109 -11.33 -23.12 -36.32
N GLU A 110 -11.90 -21.93 -36.54
CA GLU A 110 -12.38 -21.48 -37.86
C GLU A 110 -11.25 -21.39 -38.89
N LEU A 111 -10.10 -20.84 -38.49
CA LEU A 111 -8.92 -20.75 -39.36
C LEU A 111 -8.35 -22.14 -39.70
N ASN A 112 -8.31 -23.05 -38.73
CA ASN A 112 -7.88 -24.43 -38.97
C ASN A 112 -8.83 -25.14 -39.93
N PHE A 113 -10.14 -25.01 -39.74
CA PHE A 113 -11.14 -25.54 -40.66
C PHE A 113 -10.94 -24.98 -42.08
N SER A 114 -10.77 -23.66 -42.20
CA SER A 114 -10.52 -23.01 -43.49
C SER A 114 -9.23 -23.53 -44.15
N LEU A 115 -8.16 -23.70 -43.36
CA LEU A 115 -6.90 -24.25 -43.84
C LEU A 115 -7.06 -25.69 -44.34
N ASP A 116 -7.78 -26.54 -43.62
CA ASP A 116 -8.01 -27.92 -44.00
C ASP A 116 -8.88 -28.00 -45.27
N THR A 117 -9.91 -27.16 -45.40
CA THR A 117 -10.68 -27.08 -46.65
C THR A 117 -9.84 -26.64 -47.85
N GLU A 118 -8.90 -25.72 -47.65
CA GLU A 118 -7.97 -25.30 -48.70
C GLU A 118 -6.92 -26.37 -49.01
N LYS A 119 -6.47 -27.16 -48.02
CA LYS A 119 -5.62 -28.33 -48.27
C LYS A 119 -6.35 -29.35 -49.15
N ASP A 120 -7.60 -29.69 -48.83
CA ASP A 120 -8.41 -30.62 -49.63
C ASP A 120 -8.60 -30.11 -51.06
N ARG A 121 -8.88 -28.81 -51.22
CA ARG A 121 -8.99 -28.16 -52.53
C ARG A 121 -7.67 -28.23 -53.31
N ASN A 122 -6.55 -27.94 -52.65
CA ASN A 122 -5.23 -27.99 -53.26
C ASN A 122 -4.82 -29.43 -53.61
N GLU A 123 -5.14 -30.42 -52.77
CA GLU A 123 -4.91 -31.83 -53.06
C GLU A 123 -5.70 -32.26 -54.31
N ARG A 124 -6.97 -31.88 -54.42
CA ARG A 124 -7.77 -32.12 -55.63
C ARG A 124 -7.18 -31.43 -56.86
N LEU A 125 -6.68 -30.20 -56.71
CA LEU A 125 -6.02 -29.48 -57.80
C LEU A 125 -4.75 -30.19 -58.24
N VAL A 126 -3.93 -30.67 -57.29
CA VAL A 126 -2.74 -31.47 -57.56
C VAL A 126 -3.12 -32.78 -58.26
N GLN A 127 -4.16 -33.48 -57.81
CA GLN A 127 -4.66 -34.69 -58.48
C GLN A 127 -5.13 -34.40 -59.92
N LEU A 128 -5.81 -33.28 -60.16
CA LEU A 128 -6.20 -32.87 -61.52
C LEU A 128 -4.98 -32.54 -62.40
N LEU A 129 -3.97 -31.85 -61.85
CA LEU A 129 -2.74 -31.56 -62.59
C LEU A 129 -1.95 -32.83 -62.94
N HIS A 130 -1.93 -33.83 -62.07
CA HIS A 130 -1.26 -35.11 -62.33
C HIS A 130 -2.13 -36.09 -63.15
N GLY A 131 -3.46 -35.96 -63.09
CA GLY A 131 -4.42 -36.80 -63.82
C GLY A 131 -4.61 -36.39 -65.29
N VAL A 132 -4.18 -35.20 -65.69
CA VAL A 132 -4.24 -34.75 -67.09
C VAL A 132 -3.19 -35.44 -67.98
N ASP A 133 -2.13 -36.03 -67.40
CA ASP A 133 -1.06 -36.69 -68.16
C ASP A 133 -1.17 -38.23 -68.23
N THR A 134 -2.24 -38.85 -67.70
CA THR A 134 -2.34 -40.33 -67.63
C THR A 134 -3.41 -40.99 -68.51
N ASP A 135 -4.26 -40.23 -69.21
CA ASP A 135 -5.27 -40.76 -70.15
C ASP A 135 -4.87 -40.58 -71.64
N SER A 136 -3.58 -40.74 -71.95
CA SER A 136 -3.14 -40.99 -73.34
C SER A 136 -2.21 -42.20 -73.38
N CYS A 137 -2.85 -43.35 -73.59
CA CYS A 137 -2.26 -44.54 -74.17
C CYS A 137 -1.39 -44.18 -75.40
N SER A 138 -0.06 -44.30 -75.28
CA SER A 138 0.78 -45.01 -76.25
C SER A 138 2.24 -44.96 -75.79
N ASP A 139 2.78 -46.15 -75.66
CA ASP A 139 4.19 -46.53 -75.66
C ASP A 139 5.01 -45.72 -76.67
N SER A 140 5.87 -44.81 -76.19
CA SER A 140 7.03 -44.29 -76.90
C SER A 140 7.80 -43.28 -76.03
N GLU A 141 8.99 -43.67 -75.58
CA GLU A 141 10.11 -42.75 -75.32
C GLU A 141 10.20 -41.71 -76.45
N PRO A 142 10.44 -40.43 -76.14
CA PRO A 142 11.77 -39.92 -76.44
C PRO A 142 12.30 -38.83 -75.49
N GLU A 143 13.62 -38.87 -75.32
CA GLU A 143 14.52 -37.71 -75.26
C GLU A 143 14.32 -36.66 -74.15
N ALA A 144 15.18 -36.77 -73.13
CA ALA A 144 15.43 -35.76 -72.11
C ALA A 144 16.15 -34.47 -72.62
N GLU A 145 16.22 -34.21 -73.93
CA GLU A 145 16.92 -33.04 -74.51
C GLU A 145 15.98 -31.99 -75.15
N GLY A 146 14.67 -32.26 -75.25
CA GLY A 146 13.68 -31.31 -75.77
C GLY A 146 13.08 -30.33 -74.74
N LEU A 147 13.19 -30.61 -73.44
CA LEU A 147 12.44 -29.86 -72.41
C LEU A 147 13.05 -28.49 -72.08
N ASN A 148 14.36 -28.29 -72.24
CA ASN A 148 15.00 -27.01 -71.92
C ASN A 148 14.77 -25.93 -73.00
N ALA A 149 14.51 -26.31 -74.25
CA ALA A 149 14.14 -25.37 -75.32
C ALA A 149 12.66 -24.96 -75.24
N LEU A 150 11.78 -25.86 -74.79
CA LEU A 150 10.35 -25.57 -74.59
C LEU A 150 10.11 -24.64 -73.38
N VAL A 151 10.96 -24.69 -72.35
CA VAL A 151 10.84 -23.84 -71.15
C VAL A 151 11.20 -22.37 -71.42
N LEU A 152 12.02 -22.09 -72.44
CA LEU A 152 12.37 -20.72 -72.84
C LEU A 152 11.40 -20.12 -73.87
N HIS A 153 10.82 -20.93 -74.79
CA HIS A 153 9.78 -20.45 -75.71
C HIS A 153 8.36 -20.46 -75.13
N SER A 154 8.06 -21.29 -74.12
CA SER A 154 6.77 -21.23 -73.43
C SER A 154 6.60 -19.96 -72.60
N LYS A 155 7.67 -19.41 -72.02
CA LYS A 155 7.60 -18.14 -71.29
C LYS A 155 7.22 -16.96 -72.20
N GLY A 156 7.62 -16.95 -73.47
CA GLY A 156 7.21 -15.92 -74.43
C GLY A 156 5.74 -16.04 -74.86
N ASN A 157 5.31 -17.26 -75.20
CA ASN A 157 3.97 -17.52 -75.74
C ASN A 157 2.87 -17.56 -74.66
N LEU A 158 3.20 -17.86 -73.39
CA LEU A 158 2.24 -17.84 -72.28
C LEU A 158 1.72 -16.43 -72.00
N PHE A 159 2.59 -15.41 -71.98
CA PHE A 159 2.17 -14.03 -71.73
C PHE A 159 1.39 -13.43 -72.91
N GLU A 160 1.63 -13.88 -74.15
CA GLU A 160 0.81 -13.50 -75.31
C GLU A 160 -0.58 -14.16 -75.29
N SER A 161 -0.72 -15.34 -74.68
CA SER A 161 -2.01 -16.03 -74.52
C SER A 161 -2.89 -15.44 -73.41
N ILE A 162 -2.29 -14.70 -72.47
CA ILE A 162 -3.01 -14.08 -71.36
C ILE A 162 -3.58 -12.74 -71.84
N SER A 163 -4.90 -12.59 -71.69
CA SER A 163 -5.56 -11.33 -72.02
C SER A 163 -4.88 -10.16 -71.28
N PRO A 164 -4.44 -9.10 -72.00
CA PRO A 164 -3.88 -7.89 -71.37
C PRO A 164 -4.83 -7.29 -70.33
N LEU A 165 -6.16 -7.42 -70.55
CA LEU A 165 -7.18 -6.98 -69.60
C LEU A 165 -7.15 -7.80 -68.30
N LEU A 166 -6.94 -9.11 -68.38
CA LEU A 166 -6.82 -9.97 -67.21
C LEU A 166 -5.55 -9.66 -66.41
N MET A 167 -4.42 -9.41 -67.07
CA MET A 167 -3.21 -8.97 -66.37
C MET A 167 -3.42 -7.63 -65.67
N GLN A 168 -4.05 -6.66 -66.34
CA GLN A 168 -4.36 -5.37 -65.75
C GLN A 168 -5.27 -5.51 -64.54
N GLN A 169 -6.33 -6.33 -64.63
CA GLN A 169 -7.21 -6.61 -63.50
C GLN A 169 -6.46 -7.22 -62.31
N ARG A 170 -5.59 -8.22 -62.56
CA ARG A 170 -4.77 -8.83 -61.50
C ARG A 170 -3.79 -7.85 -60.89
N TYR A 171 -3.19 -6.99 -61.70
CA TYR A 171 -2.33 -5.92 -61.22
C TYR A 171 -3.10 -4.94 -60.34
N ASP A 172 -4.30 -4.53 -60.74
CA ASP A 172 -5.13 -3.60 -59.99
C ASP A 172 -5.59 -4.22 -58.65
N GLU A 173 -6.02 -5.48 -58.64
CA GLU A 173 -6.34 -6.26 -57.43
C GLU A 173 -5.14 -6.34 -56.47
N LEU A 174 -3.96 -6.67 -57.00
CA LEU A 174 -2.73 -6.76 -56.21
C LEU A 174 -2.33 -5.38 -55.66
N SER A 175 -2.42 -4.33 -56.47
CA SER A 175 -2.08 -2.96 -56.06
C SER A 175 -3.01 -2.45 -54.97
N ALA A 176 -4.31 -2.77 -55.04
CA ALA A 176 -5.31 -2.42 -54.03
C ALA A 176 -5.02 -3.16 -52.71
N SER A 177 -4.76 -4.47 -52.78
CA SER A 177 -4.37 -5.30 -51.63
C SER A 177 -3.09 -4.77 -50.97
N HIS A 178 -2.06 -4.47 -51.77
CA HIS A 178 -0.80 -3.90 -51.29
C HIS A 178 -1.01 -2.57 -50.55
N ARG A 179 -1.80 -1.65 -51.12
CA ARG A 179 -2.15 -0.38 -50.45
C ARG A 179 -2.91 -0.60 -49.14
N GLN A 180 -3.83 -1.57 -49.10
CA GLN A 180 -4.57 -1.90 -47.89
C GLN A 180 -3.64 -2.45 -46.80
N ILE A 181 -2.76 -3.39 -47.14
CA ILE A 181 -1.78 -3.99 -46.23
C ILE A 181 -0.85 -2.90 -45.69
N HIS A 182 -0.34 -2.00 -46.53
CA HIS A 182 0.50 -0.89 -46.06
C HIS A 182 -0.20 0.03 -45.07
N ARG A 183 -1.49 0.35 -45.28
CA ARG A 183 -2.27 1.15 -44.31
C ARG A 183 -2.46 0.40 -43.00
N LEU A 184 -2.71 -0.91 -43.05
CA LEU A 184 -2.83 -1.75 -41.85
C LEU A 184 -1.50 -1.81 -41.09
N LEU A 185 -0.38 -1.98 -41.80
CA LEU A 185 0.96 -1.99 -41.22
C LEU A 185 1.25 -0.66 -40.52
N ALA A 186 1.03 0.48 -41.18
CA ALA A 186 1.22 1.80 -40.57
C ALA A 186 0.34 2.01 -39.32
N LYS A 187 -0.89 1.50 -39.30
CA LYS A 187 -1.75 1.52 -38.10
C LYS A 187 -1.16 0.67 -36.96
N LYS A 188 -0.61 -0.51 -37.28
CA LYS A 188 0.02 -1.40 -36.30
C LYS A 188 1.31 -0.80 -35.76
N ASP A 189 2.13 -0.20 -36.59
CA ASP A 189 3.35 0.50 -36.17
C ASP A 189 3.03 1.65 -35.22
N LYS A 190 2.02 2.47 -35.54
CA LYS A 190 1.54 3.52 -34.63
C LYS A 190 1.08 2.94 -33.28
N ALA A 191 0.28 1.87 -33.30
CA ALA A 191 -0.16 1.22 -32.07
C ALA A 191 1.03 0.68 -31.25
N MET A 192 2.04 0.07 -31.90
CA MET A 192 3.25 -0.38 -31.22
C MET A 192 4.04 0.77 -30.60
N THR A 193 4.15 1.92 -31.28
CA THR A 193 4.83 3.08 -30.69
C THR A 193 4.13 3.62 -29.45
N LEU A 194 2.79 3.69 -29.47
CA LEU A 194 2.00 4.10 -28.31
C LEU A 194 2.19 3.13 -27.14
N LEU A 195 2.09 1.81 -27.39
CA LEU A 195 2.30 0.80 -26.35
C LEU A 195 3.71 0.85 -25.75
N LYS A 196 4.73 1.19 -26.54
CA LYS A 196 6.09 1.40 -26.02
C LYS A 196 6.15 2.60 -25.07
N CYS A 197 5.54 3.72 -25.46
CA CYS A 197 5.45 4.90 -24.60
C CYS A 197 4.70 4.60 -23.29
N ASP A 198 3.58 3.88 -23.36
CA ASP A 198 2.80 3.50 -22.18
C ASP A 198 3.60 2.59 -21.24
N LEU A 199 4.38 1.65 -21.80
CA LEU A 199 5.25 0.78 -21.04
C LEU A 199 6.37 1.58 -20.34
N GLU A 200 7.00 2.52 -21.04
CA GLU A 200 8.00 3.41 -20.46
C GLU A 200 7.41 4.26 -19.33
N GLU A 201 6.21 4.80 -19.49
CA GLU A 201 5.50 5.54 -18.44
C GLU A 201 5.21 4.64 -17.22
N LEU A 202 4.72 3.43 -17.46
CA LEU A 202 4.42 2.48 -16.40
C LEU A 202 5.68 2.05 -15.65
N ARG A 203 6.80 1.89 -16.36
CA ARG A 203 8.11 1.61 -15.77
C ARG A 203 8.57 2.75 -14.87
N CYS A 204 8.45 4.00 -15.32
CA CYS A 204 8.77 5.17 -14.50
C CYS A 204 7.90 5.23 -13.23
N LYS A 205 6.60 4.93 -13.34
CA LYS A 205 5.69 4.86 -12.17
C LYS A 205 6.08 3.74 -11.21
N TYR A 206 6.41 2.56 -11.74
CA TYR A 206 6.89 1.44 -10.93
C TYR A 206 8.18 1.81 -10.18
N ASP A 207 9.16 2.38 -10.87
CA ASP A 207 10.42 2.80 -10.27
C ASP A 207 10.21 3.88 -9.18
N ALA A 208 9.27 4.80 -9.38
CA ALA A 208 8.89 5.78 -8.37
C ALA A 208 8.31 5.12 -7.10
N VAL A 209 7.35 4.20 -7.25
CA VAL A 209 6.74 3.47 -6.12
C VAL A 209 7.79 2.63 -5.37
N VAL A 210 8.68 1.96 -6.08
CA VAL A 210 9.78 1.18 -5.47
C VAL A 210 10.71 2.09 -4.67
N ASN A 211 11.01 3.29 -5.17
CA ASN A 211 11.83 4.26 -4.45
C ASN A 211 11.13 4.78 -3.18
N ASP A 212 9.83 5.05 -3.25
CA ASP A 212 9.04 5.48 -2.11
C ASP A 212 8.99 4.39 -1.03
N GLN A 213 8.77 3.13 -1.42
CA GLN A 213 8.84 2.01 -0.49
C GLN A 213 10.20 1.93 0.22
N ARG A 214 11.31 2.03 -0.53
CA ARG A 214 12.66 2.02 0.05
C ARG A 214 12.94 3.22 0.96
N ASN A 215 12.33 4.37 0.69
CA ASN A 215 12.42 5.55 1.55
C ASN A 215 11.68 5.30 2.87
N GLU A 216 10.47 4.73 2.81
CA GLU A 216 9.66 4.40 3.98
C GLU A 216 10.29 3.31 4.85
N GLU A 217 10.88 2.27 4.24
CA GLU A 217 11.64 1.24 4.95
C GLU A 217 12.80 1.84 5.75
N ARG A 218 13.60 2.73 5.13
CA ARG A 218 14.69 3.44 5.82
C ARG A 218 14.17 4.34 6.96
N ARG A 219 13.03 4.99 6.76
CA ARG A 219 12.40 5.83 7.78
C ARG A 219 11.94 4.99 8.98
N LEU A 220 11.33 3.84 8.70
CA LEU A 220 10.90 2.89 9.73
C LEU A 220 12.09 2.33 10.52
N GLU A 221 13.17 1.94 9.84
CA GLU A 221 14.39 1.45 10.48
C GLU A 221 15.03 2.49 11.41
N ALA A 222 15.06 3.77 10.98
CA ALA A 222 15.52 4.86 11.81
C ALA A 222 14.64 5.07 13.06
N LEU A 223 13.31 5.00 12.90
CA LEU A 223 12.35 5.08 14.02
C LEU A 223 12.53 3.91 15.00
N TRP A 224 12.69 2.70 14.48
CA TRP A 224 12.92 1.50 15.26
C TRP A 224 14.22 1.59 16.08
N THR A 225 15.31 2.01 15.45
CA THR A 225 16.60 2.23 16.12
C THR A 225 16.48 3.26 17.24
N ARG A 226 15.80 4.38 16.99
CA ARG A 226 15.54 5.41 18.01
C ARG A 226 14.69 4.88 19.16
N PHE A 227 13.66 4.09 18.85
CA PHE A 227 12.81 3.46 19.85
C PHE A 227 13.60 2.51 20.74
N GLN A 228 14.43 1.63 20.16
CA GLN A 228 15.30 0.73 20.91
C GLN A 228 16.27 1.49 21.83
N HIS A 229 16.89 2.55 21.32
CA HIS A 229 17.77 3.40 22.13
C HIS A 229 17.03 4.04 23.31
N MET A 230 15.83 4.57 23.09
CA MET A 230 15.00 5.12 24.17
C MET A 230 14.59 4.05 25.20
N GLN A 231 14.23 2.84 24.76
CA GLN A 231 13.90 1.73 25.65
C GLN A 231 15.11 1.32 26.50
N GLN A 232 16.30 1.21 25.90
CA GLN A 232 17.52 0.90 26.62
C GLN A 232 17.84 1.98 27.66
N LYS A 233 17.74 3.26 27.28
CA LYS A 233 17.93 4.38 28.20
C LYS A 233 16.93 4.35 29.35
N LYS A 234 15.64 4.09 29.07
CA LYS A 234 14.60 3.95 30.10
C LYS A 234 14.90 2.78 31.03
N LYS A 235 15.32 1.63 30.50
CA LYS A 235 15.72 0.47 31.31
C LYS A 235 16.88 0.83 32.24
N GLN A 236 17.90 1.52 31.72
CA GLN A 236 19.04 1.99 32.53
C GLN A 236 18.59 2.94 33.64
N GLN A 237 17.72 3.91 33.32
CA GLN A 237 17.16 4.82 34.33
C GLN A 237 16.39 4.08 35.43
N ILE A 238 15.60 3.05 35.07
CA ILE A 238 14.89 2.23 36.04
C ILE A 238 15.88 1.47 36.94
N CYS A 239 16.96 0.91 36.38
CA CYS A 239 17.99 0.22 37.17
C CYS A 239 18.65 1.18 38.18
N ILE A 240 19.11 2.35 37.72
CA ILE A 240 19.75 3.35 38.60
C ILE A 240 18.78 3.79 39.71
N LEU A 241 17.50 4.01 39.39
CA LEU A 241 16.50 4.38 40.38
C LEU A 241 16.30 3.29 41.43
N LYS A 242 16.29 2.01 41.02
CA LYS A 242 16.19 0.86 41.94
C LYS A 242 17.40 0.78 42.86
N GLU A 243 18.60 0.96 42.32
CA GLU A 243 19.86 0.97 43.09
C GLU A 243 19.86 2.12 44.11
N THR A 244 19.50 3.33 43.67
CA THR A 244 19.39 4.52 44.53
C THR A 244 18.38 4.31 45.66
N LEU A 245 17.21 3.74 45.36
CA LEU A 245 16.19 3.43 46.36
C LEU A 245 16.67 2.35 47.35
N GLY A 246 17.41 1.35 46.86
CA GLY A 246 18.09 0.36 47.68
C GLY A 246 19.05 1.02 48.68
N SER A 247 19.97 1.86 48.21
CA SER A 247 20.90 2.59 49.09
C SER A 247 20.17 3.52 50.07
N ALA A 248 19.07 4.15 49.66
CA ALA A 248 18.24 4.96 50.55
C ALA A 248 17.64 4.11 51.68
N SER A 249 17.12 2.91 51.35
CA SER A 249 16.55 2.00 52.33
C SER A 249 17.58 1.49 53.35
N GLU A 250 18.81 1.19 52.90
CA GLU A 250 19.93 0.83 53.78
C GLU A 250 20.34 1.99 54.68
N CYS A 251 20.39 3.21 54.13
CA CYS A 251 20.69 4.42 54.89
C CYS A 251 19.66 4.66 56.00
N ILE A 252 18.36 4.48 55.72
CA ILE A 252 17.28 4.60 56.71
C ILE A 252 17.41 3.51 57.78
N LEU A 253 17.64 2.26 57.37
CA LEU A 253 17.83 1.14 58.30
C LEU A 253 18.99 1.40 59.26
N HIS A 254 20.14 1.85 58.76
CA HIS A 254 21.29 2.16 59.59
C HIS A 254 21.09 3.40 60.46
N ALA A 255 20.33 4.39 59.99
CA ALA A 255 19.92 5.53 60.82
C ALA A 255 19.05 5.08 62.00
N GLN A 256 18.05 4.23 61.74
CA GLN A 256 17.17 3.66 62.77
C GLN A 256 17.97 2.86 63.80
N LEU A 257 18.85 1.96 63.35
CA LEU A 257 19.71 1.18 64.25
C LEU A 257 20.65 2.08 65.09
N ALA A 258 21.16 3.17 64.53
CA ALA A 258 21.97 4.14 65.27
C ALA A 258 21.16 4.90 66.33
N ILE A 259 19.90 5.23 66.04
CA ILE A 259 18.99 5.88 67.00
C ILE A 259 18.56 4.91 68.11
N GLU A 260 18.18 3.68 67.75
CA GLU A 260 17.71 2.66 68.70
C GLU A 260 18.82 2.15 69.63
N SER A 261 20.07 2.16 69.17
CA SER A 261 21.23 1.82 69.99
C SER A 261 21.59 2.89 71.03
N CYS A 262 20.99 4.07 70.96
CA CYS A 262 21.11 5.10 71.99
C CYS A 262 20.15 4.82 73.17
N LYS A 263 20.68 4.31 74.28
CA LYS A 263 19.95 4.28 75.55
C LYS A 263 19.81 5.72 76.10
N PRO A 264 18.81 6.00 76.97
CA PRO A 264 18.72 7.29 77.63
C PRO A 264 20.00 7.51 78.45
N ARG A 265 20.84 8.49 78.04
CA ARG A 265 22.14 8.87 78.61
C ARG A 265 23.40 8.12 78.12
N SER A 266 23.36 7.29 77.07
CA SER A 266 24.57 6.73 76.47
C SER A 266 24.92 7.39 75.13
N ALA A 267 26.23 7.51 74.84
CA ALA A 267 26.70 7.92 73.53
C ALA A 267 26.23 6.95 72.43
N ILE A 268 26.08 7.47 71.19
CA ILE A 268 25.69 6.69 70.01
C ILE A 268 26.70 5.57 69.79
N ASP A 269 26.24 4.36 69.46
CA ASP A 269 27.12 3.25 69.08
C ASP A 269 27.93 3.62 67.83
N GLU A 270 29.24 3.77 68.01
CA GLU A 270 30.17 4.21 66.99
C GLU A 270 30.18 3.27 65.76
N LYS A 271 29.87 1.97 65.95
CA LYS A 271 29.76 1.02 64.84
C LYS A 271 28.56 1.32 63.94
N ASN A 272 27.40 1.63 64.53
CA ASN A 272 26.19 1.94 63.78
C ASN A 272 26.30 3.32 63.12
N LEU A 273 26.95 4.29 63.79
CA LEU A 273 27.23 5.60 63.22
C LEU A 273 28.17 5.52 62.01
N ARG A 274 29.21 4.68 62.05
CA ARG A 274 30.10 4.45 60.90
C ARG A 274 29.36 3.79 59.73
N LYS A 275 28.51 2.79 59.99
CA LYS A 275 27.67 2.15 58.96
C LYS A 275 26.70 3.13 58.32
N PHE A 276 26.03 3.97 59.11
CA PHE A 276 25.16 5.03 58.61
C PHE A 276 25.91 6.00 57.69
N ASN A 277 27.07 6.51 58.12
CA ASN A 277 27.87 7.43 57.30
C ASN A 277 28.34 6.80 55.99
N LEU A 278 28.70 5.51 56.00
CA LEU A 278 29.07 4.78 54.80
C LEU A 278 27.88 4.65 53.84
N SER A 279 26.72 4.21 54.33
CA SER A 279 25.49 4.09 53.52
C SER A 279 24.99 5.44 53.02
N LEU A 280 25.19 6.51 53.79
CA LEU A 280 24.89 7.88 53.36
C LEU A 280 25.80 8.30 52.19
N GLN A 281 27.10 7.98 52.22
CA GLN A 281 28.00 8.26 51.11
C GLN A 281 27.60 7.49 49.84
N PHE A 282 27.26 6.20 49.97
CA PHE A 282 26.77 5.39 48.84
C PHE A 282 25.46 5.94 48.27
N PHE A 283 24.49 6.26 49.12
CA PHE A 283 23.24 6.88 48.70
C PHE A 283 23.49 8.22 47.97
N MET A 284 24.35 9.09 48.50
CA MET A 284 24.68 10.37 47.86
C MET A 284 25.43 10.19 46.53
N SER A 285 26.19 9.11 46.36
CA SER A 285 26.83 8.75 45.09
C SER A 285 25.80 8.29 44.05
N GLU A 286 24.91 7.36 44.43
CA GLU A 286 23.85 6.85 43.55
C GLU A 286 22.84 7.94 43.17
N LEU A 287 22.51 8.84 44.10
CA LEU A 287 21.64 9.99 43.84
C LEU A 287 22.20 10.93 42.77
N ARG A 288 23.52 11.08 42.68
CA ARG A 288 24.18 11.88 41.62
C ARG A 288 24.14 11.17 40.27
N ASN A 289 24.21 9.85 40.26
CA ASN A 289 24.10 9.04 39.04
C ASN A 289 22.66 8.97 38.51
N CYS A 290 21.67 9.17 39.38
CA CYS A 290 20.29 9.30 38.98
C CYS A 290 20.09 10.58 38.14
N CYS A 291 19.35 10.47 37.02
CA CYS A 291 19.09 11.55 36.06
C CYS A 291 18.41 12.81 36.64
N CYS A 292 18.16 12.82 37.96
CA CYS A 292 17.75 13.96 38.77
C CYS A 292 18.61 15.19 38.53
N GLN A 293 19.92 15.08 38.27
CA GLN A 293 20.77 16.26 38.09
C GLN A 293 20.40 17.11 36.86
N ARG A 294 20.02 16.48 35.74
CA ARG A 294 19.58 17.22 34.54
C ARG A 294 18.19 17.83 34.74
N LYS A 295 17.28 17.12 35.39
CA LYS A 295 15.92 17.62 35.70
C LYS A 295 15.94 18.71 36.79
N LEU A 296 16.89 18.64 37.71
CA LEU A 296 17.13 19.65 38.75
C LEU A 296 17.80 20.90 38.16
N GLN A 297 18.68 20.75 37.17
CA GLN A 297 19.18 21.87 36.35
C GLN A 297 18.08 22.51 35.49
N GLU A 298 17.20 21.72 34.88
CA GLU A 298 16.04 22.23 34.13
C GLU A 298 15.07 23.00 35.04
N LEU A 299 14.78 22.49 36.24
CA LEU A 299 13.95 23.19 37.24
C LEU A 299 14.62 24.46 37.78
N GLN A 300 15.94 24.44 38.02
CA GLN A 300 16.70 25.64 38.40
C GLN A 300 16.73 26.69 37.29
N GLN A 301 16.84 26.28 36.01
CA GLN A 301 16.77 27.19 34.88
C GLN A 301 15.35 27.75 34.66
N GLN A 302 14.30 27.03 35.02
CA GLN A 302 12.92 27.53 35.00
C GLN A 302 12.69 28.57 36.11
N GLN A 303 13.18 28.31 37.34
CA GLN A 303 13.11 29.29 38.43
C GLN A 303 13.90 30.58 38.15
N GLY A 304 15.01 30.50 37.41
CA GLY A 304 15.76 31.70 36.99
C GLY A 304 15.00 32.58 35.98
N ARG A 305 14.22 31.98 35.07
CA ARG A 305 13.43 32.74 34.08
C ARG A 305 12.20 33.41 34.68
N ASP A 306 11.58 32.82 35.69
CA ASP A 306 10.43 33.44 36.36
C ASP A 306 10.85 34.69 37.18
N ILE A 307 12.11 34.74 37.63
CA ILE A 307 12.67 35.92 38.32
C ILE A 307 12.98 37.06 37.33
N ASP A 308 13.50 36.75 36.14
CA ASP A 308 13.79 37.76 35.10
C ASP A 308 12.51 38.41 34.54
N VAL A 309 11.39 37.68 34.46
CA VAL A 309 10.10 38.21 33.99
C VAL A 309 9.47 39.17 35.01
N ASP A 310 9.63 38.92 36.31
CA ASP A 310 9.17 39.83 37.37
C ASP A 310 10.02 41.12 37.44
N GLU A 311 11.31 41.05 37.10
CA GLU A 311 12.19 42.23 37.05
C GLU A 311 11.93 43.11 35.81
N GLU A 312 11.62 42.52 34.65
CA GLU A 312 11.20 43.27 33.45
C GLU A 312 9.80 43.93 33.61
N LEU A 313 8.86 43.27 34.30
CA LEU A 313 7.54 43.85 34.61
C LEU A 313 7.63 45.05 35.57
N LEU A 314 8.62 45.07 36.46
CA LEU A 314 8.90 46.21 37.34
C LEU A 314 9.54 47.39 36.60
N GLN A 315 10.41 47.15 35.61
CA GLN A 315 11.02 48.21 34.80
C GLN A 315 10.07 48.82 33.77
N GLN A 316 9.11 48.05 33.24
CA GLN A 316 8.15 48.55 32.26
C GLN A 316 7.06 49.46 32.87
N LYS A 317 6.82 49.35 34.18
CA LYS A 317 5.85 50.19 34.91
C LYS A 317 6.35 51.61 35.22
N GLN A 318 7.64 51.89 35.06
CA GLN A 318 8.24 53.22 35.30
C GLN A 318 8.41 54.11 34.06
N LYS A 319 8.07 53.64 32.85
CA LYS A 319 8.33 54.37 31.58
C LYS A 319 7.10 54.84 30.80
N SER A 320 5.95 55.06 31.45
CA SER A 320 4.76 55.61 30.78
C SER A 320 4.40 57.03 31.27
N CYS A 321 4.98 58.04 30.62
CA CYS A 321 4.39 59.37 30.50
C CYS A 321 4.86 59.99 29.16
N PRO A 322 3.96 60.38 28.23
CA PRO A 322 4.33 60.81 26.88
C PRO A 322 4.32 62.33 26.73
N VAL A 323 5.36 62.90 26.10
CA VAL A 323 5.27 64.18 25.37
C VAL A 323 6.01 64.06 24.04
N ALA A 324 5.39 64.66 23.02
CA ALA A 324 5.51 64.48 21.58
C ALA A 324 6.80 65.07 20.93
N PRO A 325 7.01 64.88 19.60
CA PRO A 325 8.32 64.79 18.96
C PRO A 325 8.79 66.08 18.27
N SER A 326 10.10 66.17 18.02
CA SER A 326 10.69 67.09 17.05
C SER A 326 11.73 66.40 16.16
N ARG A 327 11.54 66.56 14.85
CA ARG A 327 12.42 66.18 13.74
C ARG A 327 13.79 66.88 13.80
N SER A 328 14.84 66.22 13.35
CA SER A 328 15.75 66.72 12.28
C SER A 328 16.86 65.73 11.92
N ASP A 329 17.33 65.90 10.69
CA ASP A 329 18.20 65.06 9.86
C ASP A 329 19.66 64.88 10.28
N SER A 330 20.27 63.79 9.81
CA SER A 330 21.51 63.75 8.98
C SER A 330 22.20 62.37 9.08
N SER A 331 22.30 61.57 8.01
CA SER A 331 23.36 61.52 6.99
C SER A 331 24.76 61.14 7.52
N LYS A 332 25.21 59.87 7.33
CA LYS A 332 26.25 59.44 6.36
C LYS A 332 26.96 58.10 6.70
N HIS A 333 27.06 57.29 5.63
CA HIS A 333 28.16 56.40 5.17
C HIS A 333 28.85 55.37 6.08
N ASN A 334 28.76 54.08 5.70
CA ASN A 334 29.82 53.28 5.03
C ASN A 334 29.38 51.79 4.99
N SER A 335 29.21 51.13 3.84
CA SER A 335 30.22 50.56 2.91
C SER A 335 30.59 49.09 3.22
N LYS A 336 30.66 48.29 2.13
CA LYS A 336 31.06 46.86 1.95
C LYS A 336 29.88 45.88 1.96
N ARG A 337 29.33 45.39 0.84
CA ARG A 337 29.89 44.73 -0.37
C ARG A 337 30.64 43.42 -0.05
N SER A 338 29.97 42.29 -0.25
CA SER A 338 30.57 41.12 -0.91
C SER A 338 29.46 40.25 -1.54
N GLN A 339 29.48 40.21 -2.88
CA GLN A 339 28.80 39.22 -3.71
C GLN A 339 29.78 38.08 -4.00
N ARG A 340 29.27 36.85 -4.19
CA ARG A 340 29.66 35.83 -5.21
C ARG A 340 29.40 34.41 -4.66
N THR A 341 29.02 33.38 -5.40
CA THR A 341 28.42 33.15 -6.73
C THR A 341 28.07 31.64 -6.79
N ARG A 342 27.08 31.32 -7.62
CA ARG A 342 26.77 30.03 -8.28
C ARG A 342 27.95 29.07 -8.52
N HIS A 343 27.68 27.76 -8.44
CA HIS A 343 27.65 26.87 -9.63
C HIS A 343 27.22 25.43 -9.29
N LYS A 344 26.82 24.71 -10.36
CA LYS A 344 26.80 23.25 -10.62
C LYS A 344 25.38 22.68 -10.81
N HIS A 345 25.12 21.83 -11.80
CA HIS A 345 25.84 21.47 -13.03
C HIS A 345 24.81 20.85 -13.97
#